data_AF-A0A920VTU8-F1
#
_entry.id   AF-A0A920VTU8-F1
#
_cell.length_a   1.000
_cell.length_b   1.000
_cell.length_c   1.000
_cell.angle_alpha   90.00
_cell.angle_beta   90.00
_cell.angle_gamma   90.00
#
_symmetry.space_group_name_H-M   'P 1'
#
loop_
_entity.id
_entity.type
_entity.pdbx_description
1 polymer ?
#
loop_
_entity_poly.entity_id
_entity_poly.type
_entity_poly.pdbx_seq_one_letter_code
_entity_poly.pdbx_strand_id
1 'polypeptide(L)' 'MKIITLFFEHITNWGLVWFGLIFWGSIFNAIFHYFLGDNHSLAFALTAYLLGLILGLLGKYKGWSWIN' A
#
# COMPACT_ATOMS: atom_id res chain seq x y z
N MET A 1 7.20 22.28 -16.59
CA MET A 1 5.82 22.27 -16.06
C MET A 1 5.08 20.93 -16.24
N LYS A 2 5.12 20.29 -17.42
CA LYS A 2 4.37 19.04 -17.70
C LYS A 2 4.65 17.84 -16.77
N ILE A 3 5.88 17.69 -16.28
CA ILE A 3 6.25 16.58 -15.37
C ILE A 3 5.58 16.76 -14.01
N ILE A 4 5.54 17.99 -13.50
CA ILE A 4 4.94 18.32 -12.20
C ILE A 4 3.43 18.04 -12.25
N THR A 5 2.77 18.42 -13.35
CA THR A 5 1.33 18.15 -13.52
C THR A 5 1.03 16.65 -13.57
N LEU A 6 1.82 15.88 -14.32
CA LEU A 6 1.68 14.41 -14.38
C LEU A 6 1.92 13.75 -13.03
N PHE A 7 2.86 14.26 -12.23
CA PHE A 7 3.13 13.78 -10.89
C PHE A 7 1.93 13.98 -9.97
N PHE A 8 1.37 15.20 -9.91
CA PHE A 8 0.20 15.46 -9.08
C PHE A 8 -1.03 14.68 -9.55
N GLU A 9 -1.25 14.58 -10.86
CA GLU A 9 -2.33 13.77 -11.43
C GLU A 9 -2.20 12.30 -11.03
N HIS A 10 -0.99 11.74 -11.03
CA HIS A 10 -0.76 10.39 -10.54
C HIS A 10 -1.10 10.27 -9.06
N ILE A 11 -0.55 11.13 -8.19
CA ILE A 11 -0.79 11.05 -6.74
C ILE A 11 -2.29 11.18 -6.42
N THR A 12 -2.99 12.13 -7.03
CA THR A 12 -4.43 12.33 -6.82
C THR A 12 -5.26 11.13 -7.27
N ASN A 13 -4.96 10.54 -8.43
CA ASN A 13 -5.71 9.39 -8.98
C ASN A 13 -5.26 8.02 -8.42
N TRP A 14 -4.17 7.98 -7.67
CA TRP A 14 -3.62 6.76 -7.08
C TRP A 14 -3.63 6.79 -5.55
N GLY A 15 -4.28 7.78 -4.94
CA GLY A 15 -4.38 7.91 -3.49
C GLY A 15 -4.81 6.62 -2.79
N LEU A 16 -5.78 5.89 -3.35
CA LEU A 16 -6.24 4.60 -2.81
C LEU A 16 -5.16 3.50 -2.86
N VAL A 17 -4.33 3.49 -3.91
CA VAL A 17 -3.23 2.52 -4.04
C VAL A 17 -2.15 2.81 -3.02
N TRP A 18 -1.76 4.08 -2.88
CA TRP A 18 -0.79 4.52 -1.88
C TRP A 18 -1.30 4.32 -0.45
N PHE A 19 -2.59 4.57 -0.23
CA PHE A 19 -3.26 4.25 1.02
C PHE A 19 -3.18 2.75 1.32
N GLY A 20 -3.53 1.89 0.35
CA GLY A 20 -3.43 0.43 0.51
C GLY A 20 -2.00 -0.03 0.84
N LEU A 21 -1.01 0.49 0.11
CA LEU A 21 0.41 0.21 0.36
C LEU A 21 0.79 0.56 1.81
N ILE A 22 0.51 1.78 2.26
CA ILE A 22 0.97 2.25 3.57
C ILE A 22 0.13 1.64 4.69
N PHE A 23 -1.19 1.72 4.61
CA PHE A 23 -2.10 1.28 5.67
C PHE A 23 -2.11 -0.25 5.82
N TRP A 24 -2.51 -0.98 4.78
CA TRP A 24 -2.57 -2.43 4.84
C TRP A 24 -1.18 -3.06 4.92
N GLY A 25 -0.18 -2.47 4.25
CA GLY A 25 1.21 -2.91 4.40
C GLY A 25 1.70 -2.83 5.84
N SER A 26 1.38 -1.75 6.57
CA SER A 26 1.75 -1.62 7.99
C SER A 26 1.02 -2.62 8.89
N ILE A 27 -0.26 -2.90 8.62
CA ILE A 27 -1.02 -3.94 9.35
C ILE A 27 -0.39 -5.32 9.12
N PHE A 28 -0.12 -5.70 7.87
CA PHE A 28 0.52 -6.99 7.58
C PHE A 28 1.93 -7.08 8.17
N ASN A 29 2.68 -5.98 8.16
CA ASN A 29 4.02 -5.94 8.72
C ASN A 29 3.99 -6.16 10.23
N ALA A 30 3.03 -5.53 10.93
CA ALA A 30 2.81 -5.75 12.36
C ALA A 30 2.36 -7.19 12.66
N ILE A 31 1.48 -7.77 11.83
CA ILE A 31 1.08 -9.19 11.93
C ILE A 31 2.31 -10.10 11.81
N PHE A 32 3.14 -9.90 10.78
CA PHE A 32 4.36 -10.69 10.60
C PHE A 32 5.33 -10.52 11.77
N HIS A 33 5.51 -9.29 12.26
CA HIS A 33 6.35 -9.03 13.43
C HIS A 33 5.84 -9.76 14.68
N TYR A 34 4.52 -9.77 14.90
CA TYR A 34 3.90 -10.48 16.02
C TYR A 34 4.13 -11.99 15.96
N PHE A 35 4.00 -12.62 14.80
CA PHE A 35 4.13 -14.09 14.66
C PHE A 35 5.57 -14.59 14.51
N LEU A 36 6.46 -13.78 13.93
CA LEU A 36 7.84 -14.20 13.63
C LEU A 36 8.84 -13.71 14.68
N GLY A 37 8.49 -12.69 15.47
CA GLY A 37 9.37 -12.06 16.46
C GLY A 37 10.69 -11.61 15.83
N ASP A 38 11.81 -12.04 16.42
CA ASP A 38 13.18 -11.71 15.96
C ASP A 38 13.52 -12.29 14.58
N ASN A 39 12.75 -13.26 14.06
CA ASN A 39 12.92 -13.78 12.70
C ASN A 39 12.29 -12.87 11.62
N HIS A 40 11.74 -11.72 12.01
CA HIS A 40 11.21 -10.74 11.08
C HIS A 40 12.35 -10.13 10.23
N SER A 41 12.53 -10.68 9.04
CA SER A 41 13.51 -10.20 8.06
C SER A 41 12.92 -9.14 7.11
N LEU A 42 13.80 -8.44 6.39
CA LEU A 42 13.43 -7.50 5.34
C LEU A 42 12.48 -8.13 4.28
N ALA A 43 12.62 -9.42 4.01
CA ALA A 43 11.76 -10.12 3.05
C ALA A 43 10.30 -10.16 3.52
N PHE A 44 10.05 -10.32 4.81
CA PHE A 44 8.69 -10.29 5.36
C PHE A 44 8.11 -8.87 5.31
N ALA A 45 8.90 -7.86 5.64
CA ALA A 45 8.48 -6.47 5.49
C ALA A 45 8.09 -6.14 4.04
N LEU A 46 8.95 -6.49 3.07
CA LEU A 46 8.64 -6.31 1.65
C LEU A 46 7.38 -7.07 1.22
N THR A 47 7.20 -8.30 1.72
CA THR A 47 5.99 -9.09 1.44
C THR A 47 4.73 -8.42 2.00
N ALA A 48 4.79 -7.87 3.21
CA ALA A 48 3.68 -7.17 3.83
C ALA A 48 3.26 -5.93 3.01
N TYR A 49 4.22 -5.11 2.61
CA TYR A 49 3.95 -3.94 1.78
C TYR A 49 3.50 -4.33 0.35
N LEU A 50 3.98 -5.44 -0.20
CA LEU A 50 3.48 -5.97 -1.47
C LEU A 50 2.01 -6.39 -1.36
N LEU A 51 1.61 -7.06 -0.26
CA LEU A 51 0.20 -7.39 -0.01
C LEU A 51 -0.66 -6.14 0.13
N GLY A 52 -0.17 -5.11 0.83
CA GLY A 52 -0.83 -3.81 0.90
C GLY A 52 -1.01 -3.15 -0.46
N LEU A 53 0.03 -3.19 -1.31
CA LEU A 53 -0.03 -2.69 -2.69
C LEU A 53 -1.07 -3.44 -3.52
N ILE A 54 -1.10 -4.77 -3.43
CA ILE A 54 -2.09 -5.60 -4.14
C ILE A 54 -3.51 -5.21 -3.71
N LEU A 55 -3.77 -5.03 -2.42
CA LEU A 55 -5.08 -4.57 -1.95
C LEU A 55 -5.43 -3.17 -2.46
N GLY A 56 -4.47 -2.24 -2.47
CA GLY A 56 -4.65 -0.90 -3.05
C GLY A 56 -5.01 -0.94 -4.54
N LEU A 57 -4.31 -1.77 -5.32
CA LEU A 57 -4.59 -2.00 -6.74
C LEU A 57 -5.96 -2.63 -6.97
N LEU A 58 -6.32 -3.64 -6.16
CA LEU A 58 -7.63 -4.29 -6.21
C LEU A 58 -8.76 -3.31 -5.90
N GLY A 59 -8.60 -2.50 -4.85
CA GLY A 59 -9.56 -1.45 -4.50
C GLY A 59 -9.75 -0.46 -5.64
N LYS A 60 -8.65 -0.04 -6.29
CA LYS A 60 -8.72 0.90 -7.42
C LYS A 60 -9.44 0.26 -8.62
N TYR A 61 -9.10 -0.98 -8.96
CA TYR A 61 -9.74 -1.72 -10.04
C TYR A 61 -11.24 -1.93 -9.79
N LYS A 62 -11.64 -2.18 -8.54
CA LYS A 62 -13.04 -2.34 -8.12
C LYS A 62 -13.80 -1.03 -7.94
N GLY A 63 -13.13 0.12 -8.05
CA GLY A 63 -13.75 1.44 -7.85
C GLY A 63 -14.13 1.72 -6.39
N TRP A 64 -13.43 1.11 -5.42
CA TRP A 64 -13.65 1.40 -4.00
C TRP A 64 -13.20 2.83 -3.66
N SER A 65 -13.97 3.53 -2.85
CA SER A 65 -13.50 4.73 -2.17
C SER A 65 -13.31 4.41 -0.68
N TRP A 66 -12.30 5.01 -0.07
CA TRP A 66 -12.04 4.81 1.35
C TRP A 66 -12.99 5.64 2.22
N ILE A 67 -13.44 6.78 1.70
CA ILE A 67 -14.48 7.67 2.22
C ILE A 67 -15.26 8.16 1.00
N ASN A 68 -16.59 8.01 1.00
CA ASN A 68 -17.50 8.68 0.06
C ASN A 68 -18.26 9.77 0.82
#